data_AF-A0A958B3Y1-F1
#
_entry.id   AF-A0A958B3Y1-F1
#
_cell.length_a   1.000
_cell.length_b   1.000
_cell.length_c   1.000
_cell.angle_alpha   90.00
_cell.angle_beta   90.00
_cell.angle_gamma   90.00
#
_symmetry.space_group_name_H-M   'P 1'
#
loop_
_entity.id
_entity.type
_entity.pdbx_description
1 polymer ?
#
loop_
_entity_poly.entity_id
_entity_poly.type
_entity_poly.pdbx_seq_one_letter_code
_entity_poly.pdbx_strand_id
1 'polypeptide(L)' 'MRYRQMVKKLKNLGCEFERQASGSHEVWFNPKTNKKAVISDYGNKDIPPGTVRGILKQLGIDRKEFGPIK' A
#
# COMPACT_ATOMS: atom_id res chain seq x y z
N MET A 1 -5.97 -7.25 -8.19
CA MET A 1 -5.57 -7.28 -6.75
C MET A 1 -6.49 -6.39 -5.93
N ARG A 2 -7.13 -6.97 -4.91
CA ARG A 2 -8.01 -6.23 -3.98
C ARG A 2 -7.23 -5.47 -2.92
N TYR A 3 -7.85 -4.42 -2.38
CA TYR A 3 -7.30 -3.63 -1.26
C TYR A 3 -6.79 -4.49 -0.09
N ARG A 4 -7.61 -5.42 0.39
CA ARG A 4 -7.25 -6.36 1.47
C ARG A 4 -5.97 -7.18 1.17
N GLN A 5 -5.77 -7.59 -0.08
CA GLN A 5 -4.58 -8.35 -0.47
C GLN A 5 -3.32 -7.46 -0.44
N MET A 6 -3.46 -6.23 -0.92
CA MET A 6 -2.38 -5.24 -0.88
C MET A 6 -1.95 -4.93 0.56
N VAL A 7 -2.92 -4.62 1.42
CA VAL A 7 -2.69 -4.36 2.84
C VAL A 7 -1.99 -5.53 3.53
N LYS A 8 -2.43 -6.76 3.27
CA LYS A 8 -1.79 -7.96 3.84
C LYS A 8 -0.32 -8.08 3.41
N LYS A 9 -0.02 -7.83 2.13
CA LYS A 9 1.36 -7.83 1.63
C LYS A 9 2.20 -6.70 2.25
N LEU A 10 1.65 -5.49 2.35
CA LEU A 10 2.34 -4.36 2.98
C LEU A 10 2.70 -4.66 4.43
N LYS A 11 1.76 -5.22 5.21
CA LYS A 11 2.04 -5.68 6.59
C LYS A 11 3.15 -6.73 6.64
N ASN A 12 3.15 -7.71 5.74
CA ASN A 12 4.21 -8.72 5.67
C ASN A 12 5.59 -8.12 5.31
N LEU A 13 5.61 -7.02 4.57
CA LEU A 13 6.84 -6.29 4.26
C LEU A 13 7.31 -5.40 5.42
N GLY A 14 6.53 -5.30 6.49
CA GLY A 14 6.82 -4.49 7.67
C GLY A 14 6.26 -3.07 7.59
N CYS A 15 5.34 -2.78 6.67
CA CYS A 15 4.61 -1.52 6.67
C CYS A 15 3.45 -1.56 7.66
N GLU A 16 3.17 -0.42 8.26
CA GLU A 16 2.20 -0.28 9.33
C GLU A 16 1.14 0.75 8.94
N PHE A 17 -0.08 0.49 9.38
CA PHE A 17 -1.14 1.48 9.30
C PHE A 17 -0.87 2.55 10.35
N GLU A 18 -0.70 3.79 9.91
CA GLU A 18 -0.38 4.89 10.81
C GLU A 18 -1.64 5.59 11.30
N ARG A 19 -2.53 5.99 10.38
CA ARG A 19 -3.80 6.65 10.72
C ARG A 19 -4.74 6.72 9.53
N GLN A 20 -6.02 6.98 9.80
CA GLN A 20 -6.98 7.34 8.77
C GLN A 20 -6.81 8.81 8.39
N ALA A 21 -6.82 9.09 7.08
CA ALA A 21 -6.88 10.44 6.52
C ALA A 21 -8.34 10.83 6.24
N SER A 22 -8.55 11.91 5.48
CA SER A 22 -9.91 12.36 5.17
C SER A 22 -10.69 11.32 4.34
N GLY A 23 -11.88 10.97 4.82
CA GLY A 23 -12.77 9.99 4.20
C GLY A 23 -12.21 8.56 4.21
N SER A 24 -12.22 7.93 3.04
CA SER A 24 -11.76 6.54 2.84
C SER A 24 -10.26 6.43 2.60
N HIS A 25 -9.47 7.46 2.88
CA HIS A 25 -8.02 7.40 2.70
C HIS A 25 -7.33 6.92 3.99
N GLU A 26 -6.31 6.08 3.84
CA GLU A 26 -5.48 5.58 4.92
C GLU A 26 -4.03 6.01 4.71
N VAL A 27 -3.36 6.40 5.79
CA VAL A 27 -1.93 6.69 5.80
C VAL A 27 -1.19 5.46 6.27
N TRP A 28 -0.28 5.00 5.43
CA TRP A 28 0.58 3.85 5.66
C TRP A 28 2.01 4.31 5.79
N PHE A 29 2.72 3.78 6.79
CA PHE A 29 4.10 4.09 7.10
C PHE A 29 4.97 2.85 6.89
N ASN A 30 6.13 3.05 6.26
CA ASN A 30 7.17 2.05 6.16
C ASN A 30 8.34 2.43 7.09
N PRO A 31 8.50 1.78 8.26
CA PRO A 31 9.60 2.04 9.18
C PRO A 31 10.97 1.72 8.58
N LYS A 32 11.08 0.77 7.63
CA LYS A 32 12.37 0.39 7.02
C LYS A 32 12.96 1.50 6.17
N THR A 33 12.12 2.26 5.49
CA THR A 33 12.55 3.34 4.60
C THR A 33 12.22 4.73 5.15
N ASN A 34 11.57 4.79 6.32
CA ASN A 34 10.99 5.99 6.92
C ASN A 34 10.09 6.80 5.95
N LYS A 35 9.30 6.10 5.13
CA LYS A 35 8.44 6.71 4.10
C LYS A 35 6.97 6.46 4.38
N LYS A 36 6.12 7.35 3.87
CA LYS A 36 4.65 7.28 4.03
C LYS A 36 3.97 7.29 2.68
N ALA A 37 2.85 6.58 2.58
CA ALA A 37 1.97 6.61 1.42
C ALA A 37 0.52 6.73 1.86
N VAL A 38 -0.27 7.43 1.04
CA VAL A 38 -1.71 7.51 1.23
C VAL A 38 -2.35 6.49 0.30
N ILE A 39 -3.13 5.58 0.87
CA ILE A 39 -3.82 4.53 0.15
C ILE A 39 -5.32 4.78 0.30
N SER A 40 -6.02 4.97 -0.82
CA SER A 40 -7.48 5.00 -0.81
C SER A 40 -8.01 3.60 -0.57
N ASP A 41 -8.99 3.45 0.32
CA ASP A 41 -9.77 2.23 0.43
C ASP A 41 -10.64 2.09 -0.83
N TYR A 42 -10.27 1.11 -1.67
CA TYR A 42 -10.98 0.78 -2.90
C TYR A 42 -12.21 -0.11 -2.64
N GLY A 43 -12.51 -0.42 -1.38
CA GLY A 43 -13.64 -1.24 -0.97
C GLY A 43 -13.59 -2.62 -1.66
N ASN A 44 -14.64 -2.91 -2.44
CA ASN A 44 -14.76 -4.14 -3.21
C ASN A 44 -14.11 -4.10 -4.60
N LYS A 45 -13.55 -2.95 -5.02
CA LYS A 45 -12.92 -2.80 -6.34
C LYS A 45 -11.46 -3.24 -6.31
N ASP A 46 -11.00 -3.71 -7.46
CA ASP A 46 -9.57 -3.96 -7.68
C ASP A 46 -8.79 -2.65 -7.79
N ILE A 47 -7.60 -2.65 -7.22
CA ILE A 47 -6.68 -1.52 -7.32
C ILE A 47 -6.01 -1.57 -8.70
N PRO A 48 -6.07 -0.47 -9.48
CA PRO A 48 -5.35 -0.40 -10.74
C PRO A 48 -3.85 -0.67 -10.53
N PRO A 49 -3.19 -1.46 -11.41
CA PRO A 49 -1.76 -1.77 -11.27
C PRO A 49 -0.87 -0.52 -11.23
N GLY A 50 -1.28 0.56 -11.89
CA GLY A 50 -0.60 1.86 -11.85
C GLY A 50 -0.60 2.47 -10.45
N THR A 51 -1.74 2.45 -9.75
CA THR A 51 -1.86 2.93 -8.37
C THR A 51 -0.98 2.11 -7.44
N VAL A 52 -0.99 0.78 -7.57
CA VAL A 52 -0.14 -0.12 -6.76
C VAL A 52 1.33 0.28 -6.93
N ARG A 53 1.82 0.47 -8.16
CA ARG A 53 3.20 0.90 -8.41
C ARG A 53 3.51 2.27 -7.81
N GLY A 54 2.57 3.21 -7.88
CA GLY A 54 2.71 4.52 -7.26
C GLY A 54 2.90 4.43 -5.74
N ILE A 55 2.06 3.63 -5.07
CA ILE A 55 2.14 3.41 -3.63
C ILE A 55 3.45 2.71 -3.24
N LEU A 56 3.86 1.67 -3.97
CA LEU A 56 5.13 0.98 -3.71
C LEU A 56 6.32 1.95 -3.84
N LYS A 57 6.31 2.80 -4.87
CA LYS A 57 7.34 3.84 -5.06
C LYS A 57 7.35 4.84 -3.90
N GLN A 58 6.18 5.27 -3.42
CA GLN A 58 6.05 6.16 -2.26
C GLN A 58 6.54 5.50 -0.97
N LEU A 59 6.24 4.23 -0.74
CA LEU A 59 6.73 3.46 0.41
C LEU A 59 8.19 3.00 0.26
N GLY A 60 8.83 3.25 -0.88
CA GLY A 60 10.20 2.82 -1.15
C GLY A 60 10.35 1.29 -1.25
N ILE A 61 9.29 0.58 -1.62
CA ILE A 61 9.27 -0.88 -1.77
C ILE A 61 9.56 -1.22 -3.22
N ASP A 62 10.54 -2.10 -3.45
CA ASP A 62 10.79 -2.58 -4.81
C ASP A 62 9.72 -3.58 -5.26
N ARG A 63 9.39 -3.58 -6.55
CA ARG A 63 8.42 -4.53 -7.10
C ARG A 63 8.85 -5.99 -6.89
N LYS A 64 10.15 -6.26 -6.84
CA LYS A 64 10.71 -7.59 -6.54
C LYS A 64 10.36 -8.05 -5.12
N GLU A 65 10.39 -7.15 -4.15
CA GLU A 65 10.01 -7.45 -2.76
C GLU A 65 8.50 -7.66 -2.62
N PHE A 66 7.70 -6.88 -3.35
CA PHE A 66 6.24 -7.00 -3.33
C PHE A 66 5.70 -8.24 -4.07
N GLY A 67 6.44 -8.72 -5.07
CA GLY A 67 6.06 -9.84 -5.91
C GLY A 67 4.98 -9.53 -6.94
N PRO A 68 4.27 -10.54 -7.48
CA PRO A 68 3.33 -10.35 -8.58
C PRO A 68 2.12 -9.50 -8.18
N ILE A 69 1.81 -8.53 -9.05
CA ILE A 69 0.60 -7.72 -9.03
C ILE A 69 -0.37 -8.42 -10.00
N LYS A 70 -1.03 -9.49 -9.54
CA LYS A 70 -2.12 -10.18 -10.24
C LYS A 70 -3.43 -9.76 -9.57
#